data_AF-A0A1I0GD68-F1
#
_entry.id   AF-A0A1I0GD68-F1
#
_cell.length_a   1.000
_cell.length_b   1.000
_cell.length_c   1.000
_cell.angle_alpha   90.00
_cell.angle_beta   90.00
_cell.angle_gamma   90.00
#
_symmetry.space_group_name_H-M   'P 1'
#
loop_
_entity.id
_entity.type
_entity.pdbx_description
1 polymer ?
#
loop_
_entity_poly.entity_id
_entity_poly.type
_entity_poly.pdbx_seq_one_letter_code
_entity_poly.pdbx_strand_id
1 'polypeptide(L)'
;MRETNKIFHLAIPCKDLEETVWFYEKLGCKLARRYDDRVTFDFFGDQVVCHLSPENIDEKPTMYPRHFGITFLEKEAYDQALESATKEELKFFQKPMVRFRGKQEEHMTFFLIDPANNLLEFKYYHDSSMAY
;
A
#
# COMPACT_ATOMS: atom_id res chain seq x y z
N MET A 1 -19.49 2.23 -8.15
CA MET A 1 -19.05 3.33 -9.03
C MET A 1 -18.09 4.22 -8.26
N ARG A 2 -16.79 4.11 -8.53
CA ARG A 2 -15.86 5.17 -8.15
C ARG A 2 -15.99 6.26 -9.20
N GLU A 3 -16.76 7.28 -8.87
CA GLU A 3 -16.79 8.53 -9.64
C GLU A 3 -15.45 9.26 -9.41
N THR A 4 -14.91 9.91 -10.44
CA THR A 4 -13.65 10.68 -10.34
C THR A 4 -13.73 11.91 -9.42
N ASN A 5 -14.90 12.18 -8.84
CA ASN A 5 -15.16 13.24 -7.86
C ASN A 5 -14.90 12.81 -6.40
N LYS A 6 -14.49 11.55 -6.15
CA LYS A 6 -14.26 11.00 -4.81
C LYS A 6 -12.88 10.36 -4.71
N ILE A 7 -12.32 10.49 -3.52
CA ILE A 7 -11.00 9.99 -3.14
C ILE A 7 -11.22 9.15 -1.87
N PHE A 8 -10.71 7.93 -1.84
CA PHE A 8 -10.67 7.14 -0.61
C PHE A 8 -9.67 7.75 0.35
N HIS A 9 -9.95 7.70 1.65
CA HIS A 9 -8.97 8.13 2.66
C HIS A 9 -8.81 7.09 3.76
N LEU A 10 -7.56 6.88 4.18
CA LEU A 10 -7.20 5.94 5.23
C LEU A 10 -6.29 6.61 6.25
N ALA A 11 -6.57 6.40 7.53
CA ALA A 11 -5.69 6.78 8.62
C ALA A 11 -4.97 5.52 9.16
N ILE A 12 -3.66 5.59 9.29
CA ILE A 12 -2.80 4.52 9.82
C ILE A 12 -1.81 5.10 10.84
N PRO A 13 -1.33 4.29 11.81
CA PRO A 13 -0.30 4.75 12.72
C PRO A 13 1.07 4.80 12.04
N CYS A 14 1.93 5.72 12.47
CA CYS A 14 3.37 5.67 12.22
C CYS A 14 4.15 5.89 13.52
N LYS A 15 5.38 5.37 13.60
CA LYS A 15 6.23 5.54 14.79
C LYS A 15 7.12 6.78 14.72
N ASP A 16 7.51 7.19 13.51
CA ASP A 16 8.28 8.41 13.25
C ASP A 16 7.81 9.03 11.92
N LEU A 17 7.73 10.36 11.87
CA LEU A 17 7.21 11.07 10.69
C LEU A 17 8.22 11.09 9.53
N GLU A 18 9.52 11.17 9.82
CA GLU A 18 10.56 11.34 8.81
C GLU A 18 10.80 10.02 8.06
N GLU A 19 10.93 8.91 8.78
CA GLU A 19 11.05 7.57 8.16
C GLU A 19 9.82 7.24 7.32
N THR A 20 8.64 7.72 7.74
CA THR A 20 7.38 7.50 7.05
C THR A 20 7.36 8.24 5.73
N VAL A 21 7.72 9.53 5.74
CA VAL A 21 7.88 10.32 4.51
C VAL A 21 8.86 9.63 3.57
N TRP A 22 10.02 9.22 4.06
CA TRP A 22 11.02 8.54 3.24
C TRP A 22 10.49 7.26 2.59
N PHE A 23 9.78 6.42 3.34
CA PHE A 23 9.18 5.19 2.79
C PHE A 23 8.13 5.48 1.71
N TYR A 24 7.17 6.37 1.99
CA TYR A 24 6.08 6.64 1.04
C TYR A 24 6.56 7.41 -0.19
N GLU A 25 7.56 8.28 -0.09
CA GLU A 25 8.17 8.93 -1.26
C GLU A 25 8.95 7.93 -2.13
N LYS A 26 9.68 6.98 -1.52
CA LYS A 26 10.31 5.87 -2.26
C LYS A 26 9.30 4.94 -2.94
N LEU A 27 8.14 4.75 -2.31
CA LEU A 27 7.03 4.05 -2.93
C LEU A 27 6.44 4.81 -4.13
N GLY A 28 6.81 6.07 -4.33
CA GLY A 28 6.34 6.95 -5.42
C GLY A 28 5.12 7.80 -5.03
N CYS A 29 4.74 7.81 -3.75
CA CYS A 29 3.67 8.68 -3.25
C CYS A 29 4.15 10.12 -3.09
N LYS A 30 3.26 11.09 -3.19
CA LYS A 30 3.61 12.51 -3.03
C LYS A 30 3.19 13.00 -1.65
N LEU A 31 4.12 13.61 -0.91
CA LEU A 31 3.79 14.31 0.32
C LEU A 31 2.89 15.51 0.01
N ALA A 32 1.67 15.52 0.56
CA ALA A 32 0.72 16.61 0.38
C ALA A 32 0.79 17.63 1.52
N ARG A 33 0.79 17.16 2.77
CA ARG A 33 0.81 18.01 3.97
C ARG A 33 1.59 17.36 5.10
N ARG A 34 2.18 18.19 5.95
CA ARG A 34 2.89 17.80 7.17
C ARG A 34 2.46 18.67 8.34
N TYR A 35 2.24 18.04 9.47
CA TYR A 35 1.97 18.65 10.78
C TYR A 35 2.86 17.96 11.83
N ASP A 36 2.88 18.49 13.06
CA ASP A 36 3.66 17.93 14.16
C ASP A 36 3.20 16.52 14.56
N ASP A 37 1.96 16.14 14.22
CA ASP A 37 1.34 14.88 14.64
C ASP A 37 0.97 13.94 13.47
N ARG A 38 1.16 14.35 12.21
CA ARG A 38 0.79 13.54 11.03
C ARG A 38 1.39 14.03 9.72
N VAL A 39 1.49 13.12 8.77
CA VAL A 39 1.77 13.40 7.36
C VAL A 39 0.67 12.85 6.47
N THR A 40 0.35 13.55 5.40
CA THR A 40 -0.68 13.16 4.42
C THR A 40 -0.04 12.99 3.06
N PHE A 41 -0.33 11.88 2.40
CA PHE A 41 0.17 11.56 1.06
C PHE A 41 -0.96 11.47 0.05
N ASP A 42 -0.66 11.87 -1.19
CA ASP A 42 -1.30 11.33 -2.39
C ASP A 42 -0.72 9.93 -2.62
N PHE A 43 -1.53 8.92 -2.30
CA PHE A 43 -1.24 7.50 -2.41
C PHE A 43 -1.99 6.95 -3.64
N PHE A 44 -1.34 6.97 -4.80
CA PHE A 44 -1.92 6.50 -6.08
C PHE A 44 -3.26 7.16 -6.43
N GLY A 45 -3.43 8.45 -6.12
CA GLY A 45 -4.67 9.19 -6.34
C GLY A 45 -5.70 9.05 -5.20
N ASP A 46 -5.38 8.27 -4.17
CA ASP A 46 -6.09 8.20 -2.88
C ASP A 46 -5.34 8.97 -1.77
N GLN A 47 -5.95 9.09 -0.60
CA GLN A 47 -5.33 9.76 0.54
C GLN A 47 -4.93 8.74 1.61
N VAL A 48 -3.65 8.73 1.99
CA VAL A 48 -3.19 8.04 3.20
C VAL A 48 -2.66 9.08 4.18
N VAL A 49 -3.16 9.04 5.41
CA VAL A 49 -2.74 9.90 6.52
C VAL A 49 -2.05 9.03 7.56
N CYS A 50 -0.76 9.27 7.77
CA CYS A 50 0.02 8.57 8.79
C CYS A 50 0.06 9.44 10.05
N HIS A 51 -0.53 8.95 11.13
CA HIS A 51 -0.59 9.65 12.41
C HIS A 51 0.53 9.18 13.34
N LEU A 52 1.28 10.12 13.90
CA LEU A 52 2.35 9.82 14.84
C LEU A 52 1.75 9.17 16.10
N SER A 53 2.05 7.89 16.28
CA SER A 53 1.49 7.04 17.32
C SER A 53 2.44 5.88 17.64
N PRO A 54 3.67 6.16 18.12
CA PRO A 54 4.70 5.14 18.36
C PRO A 54 4.28 4.06 19.37
N GLU A 55 3.34 4.36 20.27
CA GLU A 55 2.85 3.44 21.31
C GLU A 55 1.78 2.47 20.79
N ASN A 56 1.21 2.69 19.59
CA ASN A 56 0.13 1.86 19.03
C ASN A 56 0.58 1.11 17.76
N ILE A 57 1.81 0.60 17.77
CA ILE A 57 2.38 -0.17 16.66
C ILE A 57 2.28 -1.67 16.97
N ASP A 58 1.83 -2.46 16.00
CA ASP A 58 1.90 -3.91 16.08
C ASP A 58 3.34 -4.37 15.79
N GLU A 59 4.04 -4.89 16.79
CA GLU A 59 5.41 -5.37 16.66
C GLU A 59 5.52 -6.69 15.87
N LYS A 60 4.42 -7.44 15.73
CA LYS A 60 4.40 -8.76 15.11
C LYS A 60 3.23 -8.86 14.12
N PRO A 61 3.27 -8.07 13.03
CA PRO A 61 2.17 -8.02 12.08
C PRO A 61 1.94 -9.40 11.46
N THR A 62 0.68 -9.83 11.46
CA THR A 62 0.22 -10.95 10.65
C THR A 62 -0.53 -10.43 9.43
N MET A 63 -0.52 -11.19 8.34
CA MET A 63 -1.17 -10.81 7.06
C MET A 63 -2.63 -10.36 7.22
N TYR A 64 -3.33 -10.91 8.21
CA TYR A 64 -4.71 -10.60 8.57
C TYR A 64 -4.77 -10.14 10.03
N PRO A 65 -5.75 -9.30 10.40
CA PRO A 65 -6.91 -8.88 9.60
C PRO A 65 -6.72 -7.55 8.88
N ARG A 66 -5.54 -6.92 8.93
CA ARG A 66 -5.32 -5.56 8.43
C ARG A 66 -4.22 -5.51 7.38
N HIS A 67 -4.58 -5.02 6.21
CA HIS A 67 -3.70 -4.51 5.19
C HIS A 67 -4.52 -3.57 4.30
N PHE A 68 -3.85 -2.75 3.50
CA PHE A 68 -4.47 -1.88 2.53
C PHE A 68 -3.59 -1.78 1.29
N GLY A 69 -4.04 -1.13 0.22
CA GLY A 69 -3.20 -0.89 -0.94
C GLY A 69 -4.03 -0.74 -2.19
N ILE A 70 -3.46 -1.10 -3.34
CA ILE A 70 -4.05 -0.84 -4.65
C ILE A 70 -4.31 -2.16 -5.39
N THR A 71 -5.52 -2.31 -5.91
CA THR A 71 -5.81 -3.29 -6.95
C THR A 71 -5.75 -2.58 -8.30
N PHE A 72 -4.74 -2.89 -9.09
CA PHE A 72 -4.56 -2.34 -10.43
C PHE A 72 -5.44 -3.08 -11.44
N LEU A 73 -6.04 -2.33 -12.37
CA LEU A 73 -6.82 -2.91 -13.46
C LEU A 73 -5.96 -3.24 -14.69
N GLU A 74 -4.82 -2.56 -14.83
CA GLU A 74 -3.85 -2.79 -15.91
C GLU A 74 -2.63 -3.52 -15.35
N LYS A 75 -2.19 -4.57 -16.03
CA LYS A 75 -1.08 -5.41 -15.56
C LYS A 75 0.24 -4.64 -15.56
N GLU A 76 0.46 -3.80 -16.57
CA GLU A 76 1.68 -3.01 -16.74
C GLU A 76 1.86 -2.04 -15.56
N ALA A 77 0.78 -1.46 -15.04
CA ALA A 77 0.84 -0.57 -13.88
C ALA A 77 1.22 -1.34 -12.60
N TYR A 78 0.68 -2.55 -12.42
CA TYR A 78 1.09 -3.44 -11.32
C TYR A 78 2.57 -3.83 -11.43
N ASP A 79 3.02 -4.23 -12.63
CA ASP A 79 4.41 -4.64 -12.86
C ASP A 79 5.38 -3.46 -12.60
N GLN A 80 5.03 -2.24 -13.01
CA GLN A 80 5.81 -1.03 -12.73
C GLN A 80 5.90 -0.74 -11.22
N ALA A 81 4.80 -0.88 -10.48
CA ALA A 81 4.80 -0.70 -9.03
C ALA A 81 5.73 -1.72 -8.34
N LEU A 82 5.69 -2.99 -8.79
CA LEU A 82 6.56 -4.04 -8.29
C LEU A 82 8.04 -3.78 -8.61
N GLU A 83 8.34 -3.37 -9.85
CA GLU A 83 9.70 -3.03 -10.27
C GLU A 83 10.25 -1.86 -9.46
N SER A 84 9.47 -0.80 -9.29
CA SER A 84 9.86 0.38 -8.50
C SER A 84 10.14 -0.02 -7.04
N ALA A 85 9.26 -0.79 -6.41
CA ALA A 85 9.46 -1.26 -5.04
C ALA A 85 10.71 -2.13 -4.89
N THR A 86 11.01 -2.96 -5.89
CA THR A 86 12.24 -3.78 -5.92
C THR A 86 13.49 -2.93 -6.09
N LYS A 87 13.46 -1.96 -7.00
CA LYS A 87 14.59 -1.07 -7.31
C LYS A 87 14.93 -0.14 -6.14
N GLU A 88 13.93 0.37 -5.44
CA GLU A 88 14.09 1.24 -4.26
C GLU A 88 14.43 0.46 -2.97
N GLU A 89 14.56 -0.87 -3.09
CA GLU A 89 14.88 -1.80 -2.01
C GLU A 89 13.87 -1.74 -0.85
N LEU A 90 12.59 -1.57 -1.18
CA LEU A 90 11.52 -1.57 -0.17
C LEU A 90 11.39 -2.96 0.47
N LYS A 91 11.03 -2.98 1.76
CA LYS A 91 10.90 -4.22 2.51
C LYS A 91 9.61 -4.95 2.11
N PHE A 92 9.77 -6.16 1.58
CA PHE A 92 8.64 -7.05 1.31
C PHE A 92 8.29 -7.86 2.56
N PHE A 93 7.03 -7.80 2.98
CA PHE A 93 6.46 -8.77 3.92
C PHE A 93 6.23 -10.11 3.23
N GLN A 94 5.71 -10.06 2.01
CA GLN A 94 5.50 -11.23 1.16
C GLN A 94 5.96 -10.88 -0.26
N LYS A 95 6.91 -11.66 -0.77
CA LYS A 95 7.38 -11.54 -2.16
C LYS A 95 6.24 -11.85 -3.14
N PRO A 96 6.36 -11.40 -4.41
CA PRO A 96 5.35 -11.66 -5.44
C PRO A 96 4.93 -13.12 -5.52
N MET A 97 3.62 -13.35 -5.54
CA MET A 97 3.02 -14.68 -5.66
C MET A 97 1.69 -14.62 -6.43
N VAL A 98 1.19 -15.79 -6.82
CA VAL A 98 -0.15 -15.95 -7.40
C VAL A 98 -1.06 -16.55 -6.33
N ARG A 99 -2.23 -15.95 -6.14
CA ARG A 99 -3.30 -16.48 -5.27
C ARG A 99 -4.43 -17.06 -6.10
N PHE A 100 -5.06 -18.09 -5.55
CA PHE A 100 -6.19 -18.80 -6.16
C PHE A 100 -5.93 -19.31 -7.58
N ARG A 101 -4.75 -19.91 -7.78
CA ARG A 101 -4.31 -20.38 -9.10
C ARG A 101 -5.35 -21.26 -9.80
N GLY A 102 -5.64 -20.96 -11.06
CA GLY A 102 -6.59 -21.68 -11.91
C GLY A 102 -8.06 -21.38 -11.64
N LYS A 103 -8.38 -20.47 -10.70
CA LYS A 103 -9.75 -20.02 -10.46
C LYS A 103 -10.02 -18.69 -11.17
N GLN A 104 -11.29 -18.30 -11.25
CA GLN A 104 -11.68 -17.02 -11.85
C GLN A 104 -11.10 -15.83 -11.07
N GLU A 105 -11.05 -15.94 -9.74
CA GLU A 105 -10.49 -14.95 -8.83
C GLU A 105 -8.94 -15.01 -8.71
N GLU A 106 -8.26 -15.68 -9.64
CA GLU A 106 -6.78 -15.71 -9.69
C GLU A 106 -6.23 -14.29 -9.81
N HIS A 107 -5.29 -13.96 -8.92
CA HIS A 107 -4.60 -12.68 -8.93
C HIS A 107 -3.14 -12.79 -8.54
N MET A 108 -2.35 -11.89 -9.09
CA MET A 108 -0.98 -11.63 -8.67
C MET A 108 -1.00 -10.70 -7.46
N THR A 109 -0.13 -10.94 -6.49
CA THR A 109 -0.03 -10.10 -5.29
C THR A 109 1.39 -10.05 -4.74
N PHE A 110 1.74 -8.91 -4.15
CA PHE A 110 2.88 -8.77 -3.24
C PHE A 110 2.50 -7.88 -2.06
N PHE A 111 3.23 -8.04 -0.95
CA PHE A 111 3.03 -7.22 0.24
C PHE A 111 4.32 -6.48 0.59
N LEU A 112 4.22 -5.17 0.75
CA LEU A 112 5.23 -4.36 1.42
C LEU A 112 4.89 -4.23 2.90
N ILE A 113 5.91 -3.90 3.69
CA ILE A 113 5.76 -3.54 5.10
C ILE A 113 6.46 -2.21 5.34
N ASP A 114 5.71 -1.23 5.84
CA ASP A 114 6.24 0.09 6.14
C ASP A 114 7.03 0.09 7.47
N PRO A 115 7.73 1.20 7.81
CA PRO A 115 8.52 1.28 9.04
C PRO A 115 7.73 1.07 10.33
N ALA A 116 6.42 1.30 10.29
CA ALA A 116 5.47 1.15 11.38
C ALA A 116 4.70 -0.18 11.33
N ASN A 117 5.21 -1.15 10.57
CA ASN A 117 4.66 -2.49 10.42
C ASN A 117 3.26 -2.56 9.78
N ASN A 118 2.80 -1.48 9.14
CA ASN A 118 1.58 -1.56 8.34
C ASN A 118 1.85 -2.39 7.07
N LEU A 119 0.92 -3.27 6.73
CA LEU A 119 1.02 -4.13 5.56
C LEU A 119 0.31 -3.51 4.36
N LEU A 120 1.04 -3.38 3.25
CA LEU A 120 0.53 -2.83 2.00
C LEU A 120 0.42 -3.94 0.95
N GLU A 121 -0.80 -4.34 0.57
CA GLU A 121 -1.07 -5.33 -0.47
C GLU A 121 -1.32 -4.66 -1.83
N PHE A 122 -0.58 -5.07 -2.85
CA PHE A 122 -0.82 -4.66 -4.23
C PHE A 122 -1.27 -5.86 -5.03
N LYS A 123 -2.31 -5.68 -5.86
CA LYS A 123 -2.94 -6.78 -6.61
C LYS A 123 -3.18 -6.45 -8.06
N TYR A 124 -3.20 -7.50 -8.87
CA TYR A 124 -3.74 -7.50 -10.23
C TYR A 124 -4.53 -8.79 -10.46
N TYR A 125 -5.80 -8.67 -10.82
CA TYR A 125 -6.66 -9.81 -11.15
C TYR A 125 -6.62 -10.06 -12.65
N HIS A 126 -6.52 -11.33 -13.06
CA HIS A 126 -6.58 -11.69 -14.48
C HIS A 126 -7.97 -11.44 -15.07
N ASP A 127 -9.02 -11.63 -14.27
CA ASP A 127 -10.39 -11.23 -14.57
C ASP A 127 -10.74 -9.97 -13.75
N SER A 128 -10.85 -8.82 -14.42
CA SER A 128 -11.11 -7.54 -13.76
C SER A 128 -12.47 -7.47 -13.05
N SER A 129 -13.42 -8.35 -13.41
CA SER A 129 -14.71 -8.44 -12.72
C SER A 129 -14.58 -8.97 -11.28
N MET A 130 -13.48 -9.65 -10.95
CA MET A 130 -13.19 -10.21 -9.63
C MET A 130 -12.42 -9.26 -8.71
N ALA A 131 -12.17 -8.02 -9.14
CA ALA A 131 -11.49 -7.01 -8.32
C ALA A 131 -12.35 -6.49 -7.15
N TYR A 132 -13.64 -6.86 -7.09
CA TYR A 132 -14.62 -6.42 -6.09
C TYR A 132 -15.33 -7.60 -5.41
#